data_AF-A0AAD5RV47-F1
#
_entry.id   AF-A0AAD5RV47-F1
#
_cell.length_a   1.000
_cell.length_b   1.000
_cell.length_c   1.000
_cell.angle_alpha   90.00
_cell.angle_beta   90.00
_cell.angle_gamma   90.00
#
_symmetry.space_group_name_H-M   'P 1'
#
loop_
_entity.id
_entity.type
_entity.pdbx_description
1 polymer ?
#
loop_
_entity_poly.entity_id
_entity_poly.type
_entity_poly.pdbx_seq_one_letter_code
_entity_poly.pdbx_strand_id
1 'polypeptide(L)'
;MAQLSEAAVLAVLVASAAAQQAGTEQSETHPSMSWKQCSSGGSCTTVQGSVVIDSNWRWVHNVDGDLDCGLNGAVYFVMMDSDGGMSRYSTNQAGAKYGTGYCDAQCARDPKFVGGEGNYEGWGPSTNDANAGVGNLGGCCAGNLS
;
A
#
# COMPACT_ATOMS: atom_id res chain seq x y z
N MET A 1 2.98 51.31 -37.73
CA MET A 1 2.02 50.87 -36.70
C MET A 1 2.38 49.44 -36.33
N ALA A 2 3.16 49.28 -35.27
CA ALA A 2 3.38 47.98 -34.64
C ALA A 2 2.30 47.84 -33.56
N GLN A 3 1.53 46.76 -33.61
CA GLN A 3 0.67 46.32 -32.51
C GLN A 3 0.91 44.83 -32.31
N LEU A 4 1.45 44.53 -31.13
CA LEU A 4 1.62 43.20 -30.55
C LEU A 4 0.39 42.84 -29.70
N SER A 5 0.22 41.53 -29.47
CA SER A 5 -0.66 40.83 -28.51
C SER A 5 -2.15 40.70 -28.90
N GLU A 6 -2.85 39.58 -28.70
CA GLU A 6 -2.74 38.58 -27.64
C GLU A 6 -2.96 37.14 -28.13
N ALA A 7 -2.17 36.22 -27.57
CA ALA A 7 -2.36 34.79 -27.66
C ALA A 7 -3.38 34.33 -26.61
N ALA A 8 -4.28 33.44 -26.97
CA ALA A 8 -5.01 32.61 -26.02
C ALA A 8 -5.08 31.17 -26.55
N VAL A 9 -3.94 30.47 -26.49
CA VAL A 9 -3.90 29.01 -26.59
C VAL A 9 -4.29 28.48 -25.21
N LEU A 10 -5.56 28.15 -25.02
CA LEU A 10 -6.03 27.45 -23.82
C LEU A 10 -5.68 25.96 -23.95
N ALA A 11 -4.39 25.64 -23.77
CA ALA A 11 -3.96 24.27 -23.54
C ALA A 11 -4.30 23.93 -22.08
N VAL A 12 -5.44 23.28 -21.85
CA VAL A 12 -5.76 22.65 -20.57
C VAL A 12 -4.79 21.46 -20.41
N LEU A 13 -3.69 21.70 -19.71
CA LEU A 13 -2.84 20.65 -19.17
C LEU A 13 -3.63 19.95 -18.06
N VAL A 14 -4.21 18.79 -18.37
CA VAL A 14 -4.68 17.85 -17.34
C VAL A 14 -3.43 17.30 -16.66
N ALA A 15 -2.98 17.95 -15.60
CA ALA A 15 -1.96 17.40 -14.73
C ALA A 15 -2.54 16.17 -14.04
N SER A 16 -2.11 14.98 -14.44
CA SER A 16 -2.40 13.75 -13.71
C SER A 16 -1.71 13.84 -12.34
N ALA A 17 -2.45 14.21 -11.31
CA ALA A 17 -1.95 14.21 -9.94
C ALA A 17 -1.75 12.75 -9.49
N ALA A 18 -0.51 12.34 -9.25
CA ALA A 18 -0.22 11.04 -8.66
C ALA A 18 -0.64 11.06 -7.19
N ALA A 19 -1.60 10.20 -6.81
CA ALA A 19 -2.12 10.15 -5.44
C ALA A 19 -1.20 9.38 -4.48
N GLN A 20 -0.35 8.48 -5.01
CA GLN A 20 0.62 7.73 -4.21
C GLN A 20 2.01 7.85 -4.84
N GLN A 21 2.85 8.68 -4.24
CA GLN A 21 4.25 8.87 -4.65
C GLN A 21 5.20 8.21 -3.65
N ALA A 22 6.38 7.82 -4.14
CA ALA A 22 7.48 7.40 -3.28
C ALA A 22 8.02 8.63 -2.52
N GLY A 23 7.93 8.61 -1.18
CA GLY A 23 8.53 9.65 -0.35
C GLY A 23 10.06 9.62 -0.43
N THR A 24 10.69 10.80 -0.38
CA THR A 24 12.15 10.98 -0.42
C THR A 24 12.78 11.32 0.92
N GLU A 25 11.96 11.64 1.93
CA GLU A 25 12.40 12.10 3.26
C GLU A 25 13.07 11.01 4.11
N GLN A 26 12.69 9.74 3.87
CA GLN A 26 13.27 8.57 4.55
C GLN A 26 13.54 7.50 3.51
N SER A 27 14.72 6.89 3.59
CA SER A 27 15.11 5.82 2.66
C SER A 27 14.37 4.53 2.99
N GLU A 28 13.62 4.00 2.02
CA GLU A 28 13.00 2.67 2.13
C GLU A 28 14.07 1.59 1.98
N THR A 29 14.40 0.91 3.09
CA THR A 29 15.32 -0.24 3.10
C THR A 29 14.60 -1.46 3.67
N HIS A 30 14.39 -2.49 2.85
CA HIS A 30 13.64 -3.67 3.27
C HIS A 30 14.52 -4.61 4.13
N PRO A 31 14.07 -5.02 5.33
CA PRO A 31 14.76 -6.03 6.11
C PRO A 31 14.84 -7.35 5.34
N SER A 32 16.03 -7.97 5.34
CA SER A 32 16.23 -9.26 4.70
C SER A 32 15.58 -10.38 5.51
N MET A 33 14.82 -11.24 4.85
CA MET A 33 14.26 -12.45 5.44
C MET A 33 14.41 -13.60 4.45
N SER A 34 15.08 -14.67 4.88
CA SER A 34 15.25 -15.87 4.06
C SER A 34 14.20 -16.92 4.38
N TRP A 35 13.71 -17.62 3.37
CA TRP A 35 12.85 -18.80 3.55
C TRP A 35 13.37 -19.99 2.73
N LYS A 36 12.72 -21.15 2.87
CA LYS A 36 13.06 -22.37 2.15
C LYS A 36 12.02 -22.66 1.08
N GLN A 37 12.47 -22.92 -0.14
CA GLN A 37 11.64 -23.47 -1.21
C GLN A 37 12.00 -24.93 -1.40
N CYS A 38 11.06 -25.82 -1.17
CA CYS A 38 11.27 -27.27 -1.22
C CYS A 38 10.59 -27.89 -2.46
N SER A 39 11.25 -28.87 -3.06
CA SER A 39 10.75 -29.64 -4.20
C SER A 39 10.20 -31.00 -3.77
N SER A 40 9.36 -31.62 -4.62
CA SER A 40 8.89 -33.00 -4.43
C SER A 40 10.11 -33.94 -4.43
N GLY A 41 10.52 -34.40 -3.25
CA GLY A 41 11.79 -35.11 -3.04
C GLY A 41 12.59 -34.65 -1.82
N GLY A 42 12.14 -33.60 -1.12
CA GLY A 42 12.72 -33.16 0.16
C GLY A 42 13.94 -32.25 0.05
N SER A 43 14.40 -31.96 -1.18
CA SER A 43 15.45 -30.96 -1.41
C SER A 43 14.89 -29.56 -1.30
N CYS A 44 15.53 -28.71 -0.49
CA CYS A 44 15.14 -27.33 -0.25
C CYS A 44 16.27 -26.36 -0.55
N THR A 45 15.99 -25.28 -1.26
CA THR A 45 16.91 -24.17 -1.51
C THR A 45 16.56 -22.97 -0.62
N THR A 46 17.56 -22.20 -0.21
CA THR A 46 17.33 -20.93 0.51
C THR A 46 16.96 -19.86 -0.51
N VAL A 47 15.81 -19.24 -0.33
CA VAL A 47 15.42 -18.02 -1.04
C VAL A 47 15.82 -16.83 -0.20
N GLN A 48 16.58 -15.90 -0.78
CA GLN A 48 16.84 -14.60 -0.16
C GLN A 48 15.73 -13.65 -0.57
N GLY A 49 14.85 -13.30 0.35
CA GLY A 49 13.88 -12.25 0.11
C GLY A 49 13.92 -11.19 1.19
N SER A 50 12.85 -10.40 1.21
CA SER A 50 12.73 -9.24 2.07
C SER A 50 11.28 -9.01 2.46
N VAL A 51 11.09 -8.24 3.52
CA VAL A 51 9.76 -7.81 3.99
C VAL A 51 9.60 -6.31 3.79
N VAL A 52 8.37 -5.90 3.48
CA VAL A 52 7.99 -4.49 3.33
C VAL A 52 6.80 -4.23 4.24
N ILE A 53 6.82 -3.09 4.94
CA ILE A 53 5.70 -2.67 5.79
C ILE A 53 4.57 -2.15 4.91
N ASP A 54 3.35 -2.50 5.29
CA ASP A 54 2.13 -1.99 4.66
C ASP A 54 2.09 -0.45 4.63
N SER A 55 1.58 0.10 3.54
CA SER A 55 1.57 1.54 3.30
C SER A 55 0.82 2.35 4.36
N ASN A 56 -0.12 1.75 5.09
CA ASN A 56 -0.93 2.40 6.11
C ASN A 56 -0.11 2.74 7.38
N TRP A 57 1.00 2.02 7.65
CA TRP A 57 1.87 2.15 8.83
C TRP A 57 3.16 2.96 8.61
N ARG A 58 3.24 3.72 7.51
CA ARG A 58 4.39 4.58 7.26
C ARG A 58 4.46 5.71 8.32
N TRP A 59 5.46 5.58 9.22
CA TRP A 59 5.86 6.31 10.45
C TRP A 59 5.17 5.95 11.80
N VAL A 60 5.61 4.85 12.46
CA VAL A 60 6.41 4.70 13.71
C VAL A 60 6.22 3.30 14.36
N HIS A 61 7.28 2.82 15.04
CA HIS A 61 7.58 1.47 15.56
C HIS A 61 7.04 1.12 16.97
N ASN A 62 7.11 -0.17 17.33
CA ASN A 62 7.66 -0.66 18.61
C ASN A 62 8.21 -2.10 18.45
N VAL A 63 9.21 -2.45 19.25
CA VAL A 63 9.93 -3.73 19.26
C VAL A 63 9.64 -4.40 20.61
N ASP A 64 9.30 -5.68 20.57
CA ASP A 64 9.04 -6.61 21.68
C ASP A 64 7.61 -6.70 22.24
N GLY A 65 7.09 -7.94 22.31
CA GLY A 65 5.88 -8.31 23.04
C GLY A 65 5.50 -9.77 22.80
N ASP A 66 5.46 -10.57 23.88
CA ASP A 66 4.76 -11.85 23.91
C ASP A 66 3.26 -11.62 23.66
N LEU A 67 2.62 -12.50 22.90
CA LEU A 67 1.19 -12.39 22.57
C LEU A 67 0.35 -12.76 23.81
N ASP A 68 -0.13 -11.75 24.53
CA ASP A 68 -1.13 -11.90 25.59
C ASP A 68 -2.57 -11.86 25.02
N CYS A 69 -3.55 -12.11 25.86
CA CYS A 69 -4.97 -12.12 25.51
C CYS A 69 -5.38 -10.80 24.84
N GLY A 70 -5.98 -10.91 23.65
CA GLY A 70 -6.42 -9.75 22.84
C GLY A 70 -5.46 -9.36 21.72
N LEU A 71 -4.28 -9.97 21.62
CA LEU A 71 -3.36 -9.82 20.49
C LEU A 71 -3.50 -10.97 19.48
N ASN A 72 -3.23 -10.68 18.21
CA ASN A 72 -3.25 -11.66 17.13
C ASN A 72 -1.99 -11.53 16.26
N GLY A 73 -1.06 -12.48 16.39
CA GLY A 73 0.07 -12.63 15.49
C GLY A 73 -0.33 -13.39 14.24
N ALA A 74 -0.91 -12.69 13.26
CA ALA A 74 -1.47 -13.32 12.07
C ALA A 74 -0.43 -13.46 10.94
N VAL A 75 -0.38 -14.65 10.33
CA VAL A 75 0.30 -14.90 9.05
C VAL A 75 -0.73 -15.53 8.12
N TYR A 76 -1.01 -14.89 6.99
CA TYR A 76 -2.05 -15.30 6.05
C TYR A 76 -1.72 -14.84 4.64
N PHE A 77 -2.45 -15.37 3.66
CA PHE A 77 -2.29 -15.02 2.25
C PHE A 77 -3.52 -14.30 1.71
N VAL A 78 -3.27 -13.30 0.86
CA VAL A 78 -4.28 -12.52 0.14
C VAL A 78 -3.92 -12.45 -1.34
N MET A 79 -4.93 -12.31 -2.21
CA MET A 79 -4.74 -12.22 -3.66
C MET A 79 -4.42 -10.78 -4.12
N MET A 80 -3.29 -10.24 -3.66
CA MET A 80 -2.79 -8.93 -4.08
C MET A 80 -2.06 -8.99 -5.43
N ASP A 81 -2.10 -7.89 -6.18
CA ASP A 81 -1.27 -7.71 -7.38
C ASP A 81 0.21 -7.65 -6.98
N SER A 82 1.08 -8.40 -7.66
CA SER A 82 2.50 -8.54 -7.28
C SER A 82 3.30 -7.23 -7.35
N ASP A 83 2.82 -6.25 -8.11
CA ASP A 83 3.41 -4.91 -8.23
C ASP A 83 2.76 -3.88 -7.29
N GLY A 84 1.84 -4.29 -6.42
CA GLY A 84 1.05 -3.42 -5.55
C GLY A 84 -0.03 -2.63 -6.30
N GLY A 85 -0.36 -3.01 -7.54
CA GLY A 85 -1.39 -2.39 -8.37
C GLY A 85 -0.87 -1.32 -9.34
N MET A 86 0.44 -1.10 -9.48
CA MET A 86 1.00 -0.05 -10.35
C MET A 86 0.60 -0.22 -11.82
N SER A 87 0.54 -1.45 -12.33
CA SER A 87 0.13 -1.72 -13.72
C SER A 87 -1.34 -1.41 -13.98
N ARG A 88 -2.19 -1.49 -12.96
CA ARG A 88 -3.63 -1.23 -13.06
C ARG A 88 -3.98 0.22 -12.77
N TYR A 89 -3.24 0.85 -11.87
CA TYR A 89 -3.49 2.20 -11.38
C TYR A 89 -2.27 3.08 -11.63
N SER A 90 -2.27 3.83 -12.73
CA SER A 90 -1.15 4.69 -13.13
C SER A 90 -0.83 5.82 -12.13
N THR A 91 -1.77 6.12 -11.24
CA THR A 91 -1.60 7.07 -10.13
C THR A 91 -0.90 6.47 -8.90
N ASN A 92 -0.76 5.14 -8.85
CA ASN A 92 0.09 4.44 -7.90
C ASN A 92 1.52 4.34 -8.44
N GLN A 93 2.39 5.23 -7.98
CA GLN A 93 3.81 5.23 -8.32
C GLN A 93 4.69 4.63 -7.22
N ALA A 94 4.08 4.19 -6.11
CA ALA A 94 4.78 3.65 -4.95
C ALA A 94 4.89 2.11 -5.05
N GLY A 95 3.79 1.43 -5.40
CA GLY A 95 3.78 -0.01 -5.70
C GLY A 95 4.14 -0.91 -4.52
N ALA A 96 4.47 -2.17 -4.83
CA ALA A 96 4.84 -3.18 -3.84
C ALA A 96 6.05 -2.77 -3.00
N LYS A 97 6.98 -1.99 -3.57
CA LYS A 97 8.14 -1.46 -2.85
C LYS A 97 7.74 -0.64 -1.61
N TYR A 98 6.57 -0.02 -1.65
CA TYR A 98 6.03 0.78 -0.56
C TYR A 98 4.81 0.14 0.13
N GLY A 99 4.55 -1.15 -0.09
CA GLY A 99 3.47 -1.89 0.57
C GLY A 99 2.07 -1.40 0.18
N THR A 100 1.88 -0.97 -1.08
CA THR A 100 0.56 -0.58 -1.59
C THR A 100 -0.22 -1.78 -2.12
N GLY A 101 -1.54 -1.60 -2.29
CA GLY A 101 -2.42 -2.58 -2.91
C GLY A 101 -3.03 -3.60 -1.95
N TYR A 102 -2.95 -3.37 -0.64
CA TYR A 102 -3.55 -4.26 0.36
C TYR A 102 -5.05 -4.44 0.11
N CYS A 103 -5.50 -5.69 0.25
CA CYS A 103 -6.88 -6.10 0.15
C CYS A 103 -7.09 -7.39 0.95
N ASP A 104 -8.31 -7.65 1.39
CA ASP A 104 -8.70 -8.90 2.00
C ASP A 104 -10.20 -9.19 1.81
N ALA A 105 -10.66 -10.30 2.40
CA ALA A 105 -12.06 -10.72 2.32
C ALA A 105 -13.00 -9.84 3.17
N GLN A 106 -12.46 -9.02 4.07
CA GLN A 106 -13.23 -8.09 4.88
C GLN A 106 -13.53 -6.79 4.12
N CYS A 107 -12.89 -6.58 2.97
CA CYS A 107 -13.01 -5.36 2.19
C CYS A 107 -12.67 -4.13 3.05
N ALA A 108 -11.58 -4.23 3.82
CA ALA A 108 -11.13 -3.22 4.77
C ALA A 108 -11.17 -1.80 4.17
N ARG A 109 -11.76 -0.85 4.92
CA ARG A 109 -12.01 0.54 4.50
C ARG A 109 -11.18 1.57 5.26
N ASP A 110 -10.40 1.10 6.22
CA ASP A 110 -9.37 1.85 6.94
C ASP A 110 -8.02 2.00 6.19
N PRO A 111 -7.73 1.33 5.04
CA PRO A 111 -6.57 1.69 4.25
C PRO A 111 -6.66 3.15 3.77
N LYS A 112 -5.62 3.92 4.07
CA LYS A 112 -5.47 5.33 3.62
C LYS A 112 -5.37 5.47 2.10
N PHE A 113 -4.99 4.41 1.40
CA PHE A 113 -4.91 4.39 -0.05
C PHE A 113 -5.49 3.11 -0.63
N VAL A 114 -6.35 3.24 -1.64
CA VAL A 114 -7.00 2.12 -2.32
C VAL A 114 -7.03 2.42 -3.81
N GLY A 115 -6.60 1.48 -4.65
CA GLY A 115 -6.73 1.61 -6.12
C GLY A 115 -5.98 2.79 -6.74
N GLY A 116 -4.85 3.22 -6.17
CA GLY A 116 -4.13 4.40 -6.69
C GLY A 116 -4.71 5.73 -6.24
N GLU A 117 -5.64 5.75 -5.28
CA GLU A 117 -6.32 6.94 -4.78
C GLU A 117 -6.16 7.07 -3.27
N GLY A 118 -6.14 8.30 -2.77
CA GLY A 118 -6.23 8.58 -1.33
C GLY A 118 -7.67 8.38 -0.86
N ASN A 119 -7.86 7.62 0.21
CA ASN A 119 -9.18 7.32 0.78
C ASN A 119 -9.66 8.43 1.74
N TYR A 120 -9.55 9.69 1.32
CA TYR A 120 -9.85 10.86 2.18
C TYR A 120 -11.31 11.30 2.10
N GLU A 121 -12.00 11.02 0.99
CA GLU A 121 -13.40 11.40 0.83
C GLU A 121 -14.29 10.56 1.75
N GLY A 122 -15.11 11.25 2.55
CA GLY A 122 -15.96 10.59 3.54
C GLY A 122 -15.20 9.98 4.73
N TRP A 123 -13.91 10.28 4.89
CA TRP A 123 -13.11 9.74 5.99
C TRP A 123 -13.68 10.15 7.35
N GLY A 124 -14.18 9.16 8.09
CA GLY A 124 -14.60 9.29 9.48
C GLY A 124 -13.51 8.79 10.42
N PRO A 125 -12.94 9.62 11.30
CA PRO A 125 -12.00 9.15 12.32
C PRO A 125 -12.67 8.13 13.24
N SER A 126 -11.94 7.10 13.66
CA SER A 126 -12.45 6.14 14.62
C SER A 126 -12.67 6.80 15.98
N THR A 127 -13.73 6.43 16.70
CA THR A 127 -14.02 6.98 18.03
C THR A 127 -13.20 6.32 19.15
N ASN A 128 -12.60 5.16 18.87
CA ASN A 128 -11.87 4.35 19.86
C ASN A 128 -10.42 4.03 19.45
N ASP A 129 -9.95 4.54 18.32
CA ASP A 129 -8.57 4.44 17.86
C ASP A 129 -8.13 5.76 17.25
N ALA A 130 -7.13 6.41 17.85
CA ALA A 130 -6.64 7.71 17.42
C ALA A 130 -5.89 7.67 16.07
N ASN A 131 -5.46 6.49 15.62
CA ASN A 131 -4.64 6.31 14.42
C ASN A 131 -5.42 5.76 13.22
N ALA A 132 -6.67 5.36 13.44
CA ALA A 132 -7.51 4.72 12.44
C ALA A 132 -8.74 5.57 12.08
N GLY A 133 -9.38 5.19 10.99
CA GLY A 133 -10.64 5.74 10.53
C GLY A 133 -11.18 4.90 9.39
N VAL A 134 -12.28 5.35 8.80
CA VAL A 134 -12.98 4.62 7.76
C VAL A 134 -13.26 5.58 6.61
N GLY A 135 -12.71 5.29 5.43
CA GLY A 135 -12.98 6.02 4.21
C GLY A 135 -14.05 5.34 3.35
N ASN A 136 -14.43 5.94 2.23
CA ASN A 136 -15.46 5.38 1.34
C ASN A 136 -14.97 4.16 0.55
N LEU A 137 -13.67 4.09 0.25
CA LEU A 137 -13.07 3.01 -0.54
C LEU A 137 -12.68 1.83 0.35
N GLY A 138 -12.75 0.62 -0.20
CA GLY A 138 -12.30 -0.61 0.47
C GLY A 138 -11.56 -1.55 -0.47
N GLY A 139 -10.55 -2.24 0.05
CA GLY A 139 -9.74 -3.20 -0.71
C GLY A 139 -10.29 -4.61 -0.59
N CYS A 140 -11.03 -5.08 -1.60
CA CYS A 140 -11.61 -6.42 -1.61
C CYS A 140 -10.77 -7.41 -2.43
N CYS A 141 -10.38 -8.53 -1.83
CA CYS A 141 -9.89 -9.69 -2.58
C CYS A 141 -10.11 -10.98 -1.79
N ALA A 142 -9.93 -12.14 -2.42
CA ALA A 142 -10.00 -13.38 -1.66
C ALA A 142 -8.82 -13.46 -0.69
N GLY A 143 -9.10 -13.71 0.58
CA GLY A 143 -8.15 -14.18 1.57
C GLY A 143 -8.27 -15.70 1.68
N ASN A 144 -7.15 -16.40 1.65
CA ASN A 144 -7.14 -17.82 2.03
C ASN A 144 -6.66 -17.87 3.48
N LEU A 145 -7.60 -18.10 4.40
CA LEU A 145 -7.26 -18.41 5.79
C LEU A 145 -6.78 -19.87 5.79
N SER A 146 -5.46 -20.06 5.73
CA SER A 146 -4.82 -21.38 5.92
C SER A 146 -4.84 -21.80 7.38
#